data_AF-A0A933LJG1-F1
#
_entry.id   AF-A0A933LJG1-F1
#
_cell.length_a   1.000
_cell.length_b   1.000
_cell.length_c   1.000
_cell.angle_alpha   90.00
_cell.angle_beta   90.00
_cell.angle_gamma   90.00
#
_symmetry.space_group_name_H-M   'P 1'
#
loop_
_entity.id
_entity.type
_entity.pdbx_description
1 polymer ?
#
loop_
_entity_poly.entity_id
_entity_poly.type
_entity_poly.pdbx_seq_one_letter_code
_entity_poly.pdbx_strand_id
1 'polypeptide(L)'
;GTQVVFQTPRFSGSTVGHLLSSPNSAAVTSEVPAYNGLGSLKVQWGWVDADPTRWLRLTSSNAANVPNPIIDLRQVVRVRLRLDSGSLRLALGVRETGVDGPIGSDGGNSGTIEWIGAASRIPGGGPQGVLVTAQPGVWQTITFAAHAGQVVPFTGDGVLDTANGKVVLEHLAFTVTDSAGPFTVYLDAIEQPCPPAMDFDGDGDVDQSDYGHLQMCMTAVGVAPTDPACFDASLDGDVDVDGDDLAIFVGCLGAAGVTVDPACAN
;
A
#
# COMPACT_ATOMS: atom_id res chain seq x y z
N GLY A 1 -19.97 -15.49 -2.06
CA GLY A 1 -19.47 -14.52 -3.05
C GLY A 1 -18.29 -15.11 -3.81
N THR A 2 -17.78 -14.39 -4.78
CA THR A 2 -16.62 -14.76 -5.60
C THR A 2 -15.33 -14.32 -4.91
N GLN A 3 -14.27 -15.13 -4.97
CA GLN A 3 -12.94 -14.74 -4.50
C GLN A 3 -12.24 -13.88 -5.56
N VAL A 4 -11.66 -12.74 -5.17
CA VAL A 4 -10.97 -11.80 -6.07
C VAL A 4 -9.75 -11.24 -5.36
N VAL A 5 -8.64 -11.11 -6.09
CA VAL A 5 -7.28 -10.72 -5.64
C VAL A 5 -6.68 -11.67 -4.61
N PHE A 6 -7.35 -11.98 -3.51
CA PHE A 6 -6.80 -12.76 -2.40
C PHE A 6 -7.41 -14.14 -2.24
N GLN A 7 -6.58 -15.09 -1.85
CA GLN A 7 -6.94 -16.43 -1.44
C GLN A 7 -7.68 -16.44 -0.09
N THR A 8 -8.24 -17.59 0.30
CA THR A 8 -8.80 -17.74 1.66
C THR A 8 -7.70 -17.65 2.72
N PRO A 9 -8.01 -17.20 3.96
CA PRO A 9 -7.01 -16.98 5.00
C PRO A 9 -6.04 -18.15 5.26
N ARG A 10 -6.55 -19.39 5.23
CA ARG A 10 -5.75 -20.61 5.48
C ARG A 10 -4.97 -21.12 4.26
N PHE A 11 -5.04 -20.46 3.11
CA PHE A 11 -4.34 -20.91 1.89
C PHE A 11 -2.82 -20.94 2.06
N SER A 12 -2.27 -19.95 2.75
CA SER A 12 -0.82 -19.84 2.93
C SER A 12 -0.29 -20.86 3.93
N GLY A 13 0.53 -21.79 3.46
CA GLY A 13 1.20 -22.78 4.32
C GLY A 13 2.09 -22.17 5.41
N SER A 14 2.60 -20.95 5.22
CA SER A 14 3.43 -20.27 6.23
C SER A 14 2.63 -19.69 7.40
N THR A 15 1.30 -19.54 7.27
CA THR A 15 0.47 -18.96 8.34
C THR A 15 -0.70 -19.85 8.78
N VAL A 16 -0.98 -20.95 8.08
CA VAL A 16 -2.10 -21.86 8.41
C VAL A 16 -2.08 -22.37 9.86
N GLY A 17 -0.90 -22.53 10.47
CA GLY A 17 -0.73 -22.96 11.87
C GLY A 17 -1.08 -21.89 12.90
N HIS A 18 -1.18 -20.62 12.51
CA HIS A 18 -1.57 -19.51 13.39
C HIS A 18 -3.09 -19.31 13.44
N LEU A 19 -3.84 -20.00 12.56
CA LEU A 19 -5.26 -19.75 12.31
C LEU A 19 -6.15 -20.91 12.81
N LEU A 20 -7.35 -20.57 13.29
CA LEU A 20 -8.43 -21.52 13.50
C LEU A 20 -8.93 -22.09 12.16
N SER A 21 -9.53 -23.28 12.18
CA SER A 21 -10.08 -23.91 10.98
C SER A 21 -11.32 -23.17 10.43
N SER A 22 -12.02 -22.46 11.30
CA SER A 22 -13.19 -21.64 10.98
C SER A 22 -13.23 -20.41 11.90
N PRO A 23 -13.65 -19.24 11.42
CA PRO A 23 -14.00 -18.95 10.02
C PRO A 23 -12.78 -18.96 9.10
N ASN A 24 -12.99 -19.24 7.81
CA ASN A 24 -11.95 -19.22 6.77
C ASN A 24 -12.58 -18.87 5.41
N SER A 25 -12.83 -17.57 5.19
CA SER A 25 -13.49 -17.11 3.96
C SER A 25 -12.84 -15.82 3.43
N ALA A 26 -12.83 -15.69 2.10
CA ALA A 26 -12.50 -14.47 1.37
C ALA A 26 -13.41 -14.42 0.13
N ALA A 27 -14.41 -13.54 0.14
CA ALA A 27 -15.43 -13.48 -0.92
C ALA A 27 -16.09 -12.11 -1.03
N VAL A 28 -16.37 -11.69 -2.26
CA VAL A 28 -17.13 -10.45 -2.54
C VAL A 28 -18.54 -10.54 -1.95
N THR A 29 -18.97 -9.46 -1.32
CA THR A 29 -20.27 -9.31 -0.66
C THR A 29 -20.82 -7.89 -0.84
N SER A 30 -22.13 -7.75 -0.67
CA SER A 30 -22.85 -6.48 -0.58
C SER A 30 -23.51 -6.28 0.79
N GLU A 31 -23.10 -7.06 1.80
CA GLU A 31 -23.62 -6.98 3.18
C GLU A 31 -23.38 -5.62 3.83
N VAL A 32 -22.28 -4.96 3.48
CA VAL A 32 -22.00 -3.58 3.86
C VAL A 32 -21.96 -2.71 2.61
N PRO A 33 -22.33 -1.42 2.69
CA PRO A 33 -22.08 -0.48 1.60
C PRO A 33 -20.60 -0.51 1.20
N ALA A 34 -20.34 -0.84 -0.06
CA ALA A 34 -18.99 -0.82 -0.61
C ALA A 34 -18.43 0.61 -0.58
N TYR A 35 -17.10 0.73 -0.53
CA TYR A 35 -16.47 2.02 -0.69
C TYR A 35 -16.58 2.47 -2.15
N ASN A 36 -16.34 1.54 -3.09
CA ASN A 36 -16.50 1.75 -4.51
C ASN A 36 -17.34 0.63 -5.14
N GLY A 37 -18.16 0.97 -6.14
CA GLY A 37 -18.95 -0.01 -6.88
C GLY A 37 -20.07 -0.65 -6.05
N LEU A 38 -20.30 -1.96 -6.29
CA LEU A 38 -21.49 -2.69 -5.81
C LEU A 38 -21.19 -3.72 -4.71
N GLY A 39 -19.92 -3.95 -4.39
CA GLY A 39 -19.53 -4.93 -3.38
C GLY A 39 -18.07 -4.80 -2.97
N SER A 40 -17.77 -5.31 -1.78
CA SER A 40 -16.43 -5.33 -1.20
C SER A 40 -16.01 -6.76 -0.89
N LEU A 41 -14.71 -7.01 -0.76
CA LEU A 41 -14.20 -8.32 -0.35
C LEU A 41 -14.34 -8.48 1.17
N LYS A 42 -15.18 -9.41 1.61
CA LYS A 42 -15.27 -9.82 3.02
C LYS A 42 -14.30 -10.95 3.30
N VAL A 43 -13.46 -10.76 4.30
CA VAL A 43 -12.47 -11.74 4.78
C VAL A 43 -12.75 -12.07 6.23
N GLN A 44 -12.78 -13.35 6.57
CA GLN A 44 -13.04 -13.80 7.94
C GLN A 44 -12.07 -14.88 8.38
N TRP A 45 -11.46 -14.69 9.54
CA TRP A 45 -10.56 -15.64 10.18
C TRP A 45 -10.62 -15.49 11.71
N GLY A 46 -9.98 -16.42 12.41
CA GLY A 46 -9.59 -16.24 13.80
C GLY A 46 -8.20 -16.83 14.01
N TRP A 47 -7.44 -16.31 14.96
CA TRP A 47 -6.19 -16.89 15.41
C TRP A 47 -6.45 -17.97 16.46
N VAL A 48 -5.51 -18.91 16.60
CA VAL A 48 -5.63 -20.02 17.57
C VAL A 48 -5.58 -19.54 19.03
N ASP A 49 -4.94 -18.40 19.27
CA ASP A 49 -4.83 -17.68 20.54
C ASP A 49 -4.40 -16.23 20.26
N ALA A 50 -4.12 -15.46 21.31
CA ALA A 50 -3.64 -14.08 21.23
C ALA A 50 -2.12 -13.96 21.42
N ASP A 51 -1.35 -15.03 21.18
CA ASP A 51 0.11 -14.98 21.27
C ASP A 51 0.67 -13.96 20.28
N PRO A 52 1.59 -13.04 20.66
CA PRO A 52 2.07 -11.98 19.78
C PRO A 52 2.68 -12.45 18.44
N THR A 53 3.07 -13.73 18.33
CA THR A 53 3.54 -14.31 17.07
C THR A 53 2.42 -14.59 16.06
N ARG A 54 1.14 -14.47 16.41
CA ARG A 54 0.03 -14.78 15.48
C ARG A 54 -0.10 -13.75 14.37
N TRP A 55 -0.17 -14.26 13.13
CA TRP A 55 -0.38 -13.45 11.96
C TRP A 55 -1.03 -14.25 10.83
N LEU A 56 -1.60 -13.53 9.87
CA LEU A 56 -2.23 -14.04 8.66
C LEU A 56 -1.51 -13.46 7.45
N ARG A 57 -1.12 -14.33 6.51
CA ARG A 57 -0.67 -13.97 5.16
C ARG A 57 -1.83 -14.17 4.19
N LEU A 58 -2.61 -13.12 3.98
CA LEU A 58 -3.73 -13.13 3.03
C LEU A 58 -3.17 -12.91 1.62
N THR A 59 -2.78 -13.99 0.95
CA THR A 59 -1.98 -13.96 -0.29
C THR A 59 -2.81 -13.82 -1.56
N SER A 60 -2.29 -13.12 -2.57
CA SER A 60 -2.81 -13.06 -3.93
C SER A 60 -2.32 -14.20 -4.82
N SER A 61 -1.46 -15.06 -4.29
CA SER A 61 -0.74 -16.06 -5.05
C SER A 61 -1.69 -17.00 -5.78
N ASN A 62 -1.65 -16.94 -7.12
CA ASN A 62 -2.49 -17.72 -8.02
C ASN A 62 -3.99 -17.64 -7.67
N ALA A 63 -4.47 -16.49 -7.20
CA ALA A 63 -5.89 -16.26 -6.97
C ALA A 63 -6.70 -16.46 -8.26
N ALA A 64 -7.92 -16.98 -8.14
CA ALA A 64 -8.73 -17.32 -9.31
C ALA A 64 -9.06 -16.12 -10.21
N ASN A 65 -9.20 -14.94 -9.61
CA ASN A 65 -9.49 -13.69 -10.32
C ASN A 65 -8.46 -12.64 -9.87
N VAL A 66 -7.70 -12.11 -10.82
CA VAL A 66 -6.62 -11.11 -10.61
C VAL A 66 -5.47 -11.66 -9.72
N PRO A 67 -4.77 -12.72 -10.17
CA PRO A 67 -3.63 -13.29 -9.45
C PRO A 67 -2.39 -12.39 -9.54
N ASN A 68 -1.56 -12.43 -8.50
CA ASN A 68 -0.22 -11.83 -8.44
C ASN A 68 -0.15 -10.41 -9.06
N PRO A 69 -0.98 -9.44 -8.65
CA PRO A 69 -1.10 -8.19 -9.39
C PRO A 69 0.20 -7.40 -9.35
N ILE A 70 0.69 -6.96 -10.52
CA ILE A 70 1.81 -6.02 -10.59
C ILE A 70 1.38 -4.67 -10.01
N ILE A 71 2.23 -4.08 -9.17
CA ILE A 71 2.11 -2.73 -8.62
C ILE A 71 3.41 -1.95 -8.84
N ASP A 72 3.33 -0.62 -8.83
CA ASP A 72 4.44 0.31 -9.02
C ASP A 72 4.84 0.98 -7.71
N LEU A 73 6.00 0.66 -7.14
CA LEU A 73 6.44 1.22 -5.86
C LEU A 73 6.93 2.67 -5.94
N ARG A 74 6.96 3.27 -7.15
CA ARG A 74 7.10 4.72 -7.35
C ARG A 74 5.78 5.47 -7.10
N GLN A 75 4.78 4.77 -6.59
CA GLN A 75 3.51 5.34 -6.16
C GLN A 75 3.10 4.63 -4.88
N VAL A 76 2.34 5.33 -4.05
CA VAL A 76 1.73 4.70 -2.88
C VAL A 76 0.72 3.63 -3.27
N VAL A 77 0.51 2.68 -2.37
CA VAL A 77 -0.59 1.72 -2.41
C VAL A 77 -1.57 2.09 -1.30
N ARG A 78 -2.80 2.45 -1.68
CA ARG A 78 -3.90 2.70 -0.73
C ARG A 78 -4.78 1.48 -0.63
N VAL A 79 -5.16 1.13 0.60
CA VAL A 79 -6.10 0.06 0.90
C VAL A 79 -7.28 0.65 1.67
N ARG A 80 -8.50 0.53 1.14
CA ARG A 80 -9.71 0.82 1.90
C ARG A 80 -10.06 -0.40 2.73
N LEU A 81 -10.11 -0.19 4.04
CA LEU A 81 -10.35 -1.23 5.02
C LEU A 81 -11.43 -0.78 5.99
N ARG A 82 -12.46 -1.61 6.16
CA ARG A 82 -13.45 -1.46 7.23
C ARG A 82 -13.32 -2.59 8.24
N LEU A 83 -13.17 -2.20 9.49
CA LEU A 83 -13.06 -3.07 10.66
C LEU A 83 -14.05 -2.56 11.71
N ASP A 84 -15.03 -3.39 12.05
CA ASP A 84 -16.12 -3.01 12.97
C ASP A 84 -15.87 -3.46 14.42
N SER A 85 -14.87 -4.30 14.69
CA SER A 85 -14.52 -4.73 16.05
C SER A 85 -13.05 -5.16 16.16
N GLY A 86 -12.46 -4.92 17.33
CA GLY A 86 -11.09 -5.31 17.66
C GLY A 86 -10.02 -4.36 17.11
N SER A 87 -8.77 -4.81 17.19
CA SER A 87 -7.63 -4.15 16.60
C SER A 87 -6.72 -5.19 15.94
N LEU A 88 -5.94 -4.77 14.96
CA LEU A 88 -4.94 -5.59 14.29
C LEU A 88 -3.85 -4.70 13.72
N ARG A 89 -2.69 -5.27 13.39
CA ARG A 89 -1.68 -4.57 12.58
C ARG A 89 -1.78 -4.99 11.13
N LEU A 90 -1.54 -4.06 10.22
CA LEU A 90 -1.53 -4.29 8.78
C LEU A 90 -0.18 -3.89 8.18
N ALA A 91 0.38 -4.76 7.34
CA ALA A 91 1.51 -4.44 6.46
C ALA A 91 1.23 -4.96 5.04
N LEU A 92 1.88 -4.34 4.06
CA LEU A 92 1.81 -4.74 2.66
C LEU A 92 2.92 -5.73 2.34
N GLY A 93 2.58 -6.91 1.85
CA GLY A 93 3.55 -7.87 1.33
C GLY A 93 3.79 -7.68 -0.16
N VAL A 94 5.04 -7.46 -0.53
CA VAL A 94 5.45 -7.30 -1.93
C VAL A 94 6.45 -8.37 -2.32
N ARG A 95 6.36 -8.86 -3.55
CA ARG A 95 7.29 -9.86 -4.10
C ARG A 95 8.11 -9.27 -5.24
N GLU A 96 9.41 -9.46 -5.13
CA GLU A 96 10.41 -9.00 -6.08
C GLU A 96 10.60 -10.06 -7.16
N THR A 97 9.82 -9.93 -8.24
CA THR A 97 9.84 -10.90 -9.34
C THR A 97 10.70 -10.46 -10.52
N GLY A 98 11.23 -9.22 -10.49
CA GLY A 98 11.90 -8.58 -11.62
C GLY A 98 10.95 -8.24 -12.78
N VAL A 99 9.65 -8.12 -12.49
CA VAL A 99 8.61 -7.90 -13.49
C VAL A 99 8.65 -6.50 -14.10
N ASP A 100 8.29 -6.40 -15.38
CA ASP A 100 8.02 -5.14 -16.07
C ASP A 100 6.79 -5.26 -16.98
N GLY A 101 5.64 -5.49 -16.36
CA GLY A 101 4.35 -5.61 -17.05
C GLY A 101 3.41 -4.44 -16.76
N PRO A 102 2.21 -4.45 -17.37
CA PRO A 102 1.13 -3.54 -17.00
C PRO A 102 0.68 -3.72 -15.55
N ILE A 103 0.40 -2.62 -14.86
CA ILE A 103 -0.15 -2.63 -13.49
C ILE A 103 -1.45 -3.45 -13.46
N GLY A 104 -1.60 -4.29 -12.44
CA GLY A 104 -2.74 -5.19 -12.24
C GLY A 104 -2.70 -6.50 -13.04
N SER A 105 -1.78 -6.65 -14.01
CA SER A 105 -1.56 -7.95 -14.67
C SER A 105 -0.81 -8.94 -13.77
N ASP A 106 -0.80 -10.23 -14.13
CA ASP A 106 -0.14 -11.28 -13.35
C ASP A 106 1.40 -11.17 -13.50
N GLY A 107 2.07 -10.79 -12.43
CA GLY A 107 3.53 -10.66 -12.37
C GLY A 107 4.28 -11.91 -11.89
N GLY A 108 3.57 -13.03 -11.69
CA GLY A 108 4.13 -14.30 -11.24
C GLY A 108 4.31 -14.42 -9.72
N ASN A 109 4.76 -15.60 -9.28
CA ASN A 109 4.83 -15.98 -7.86
C ASN A 109 6.24 -16.41 -7.38
N SER A 110 7.26 -16.17 -8.20
CA SER A 110 8.67 -16.49 -7.90
C SER A 110 9.43 -15.23 -7.53
N GLY A 111 10.22 -15.27 -6.46
CA GLY A 111 10.97 -14.11 -5.97
C GLY A 111 10.96 -14.02 -4.45
N THR A 112 11.79 -13.15 -3.90
CA THR A 112 11.81 -12.81 -2.48
C THR A 112 10.62 -11.92 -2.09
N ILE A 113 10.33 -11.84 -0.80
CA ILE A 113 9.18 -11.10 -0.28
C ILE A 113 9.66 -10.19 0.85
N GLU A 114 9.17 -8.97 0.78
CA GLU A 114 9.38 -7.89 1.73
C GLU A 114 8.04 -7.40 2.29
N TRP A 115 8.06 -6.84 3.50
CA TRP A 115 6.92 -6.14 4.09
C TRP A 115 7.14 -4.64 4.09
N ILE A 116 6.23 -3.89 3.48
CA ILE A 116 6.18 -2.42 3.50
C ILE A 116 5.19 -1.97 4.58
N GLY A 117 5.52 -0.86 5.25
CA GLY A 117 4.71 -0.26 6.31
C GLY A 117 4.91 -0.91 7.68
N ALA A 118 6.08 -1.54 7.90
CA ALA A 118 6.45 -2.17 9.16
C ALA A 118 7.83 -1.69 9.62
N ALA A 119 7.96 -1.40 10.93
CA ALA A 119 9.25 -0.99 11.50
C ALA A 119 10.08 -2.18 12.04
N SER A 120 9.42 -3.32 12.29
CA SER A 120 10.04 -4.54 12.78
C SER A 120 9.15 -5.75 12.52
N ARG A 121 9.65 -6.95 12.85
CA ARG A 121 8.85 -8.19 12.92
C ARG A 121 9.08 -8.90 14.23
N ILE A 122 8.08 -9.66 14.67
CA ILE A 122 8.26 -10.57 15.81
C ILE A 122 8.95 -11.85 15.28
N PRO A 123 10.07 -12.30 15.89
CA PRO A 123 10.68 -13.57 15.52
C PRO A 123 9.69 -14.74 15.61
N GLY A 124 9.53 -15.50 14.53
CA GLY A 124 8.52 -16.56 14.43
C GLY A 124 7.08 -16.07 14.24
N GLY A 125 6.87 -14.76 14.09
CA GLY A 125 5.59 -14.12 13.86
C GLY A 125 5.58 -13.19 12.65
N GLY A 126 4.62 -12.26 12.65
CA GLY A 126 4.37 -11.33 11.54
C GLY A 126 5.03 -9.95 11.70
N PRO A 127 4.85 -9.09 10.68
CA PRO A 127 5.31 -7.70 10.72
C PRO A 127 4.56 -6.89 11.77
N GLN A 128 5.26 -5.97 12.42
CA GLN A 128 4.68 -4.95 13.30
C GLN A 128 4.34 -3.72 12.46
N GLY A 129 3.30 -3.86 11.64
CA GLY A 129 2.82 -2.81 10.74
C GLY A 129 1.90 -1.77 11.40
N VAL A 130 1.20 -1.02 10.54
CA VAL A 130 0.23 0.03 10.90
C VAL A 130 -0.84 -0.54 11.83
N LEU A 131 -1.06 0.08 12.98
CA LEU A 131 -2.14 -0.29 13.89
C LEU A 131 -3.48 0.18 13.31
N VAL A 132 -4.38 -0.76 13.05
CA VAL A 132 -5.76 -0.48 12.64
C VAL A 132 -6.68 -0.82 13.80
N THR A 133 -7.39 0.19 14.28
CA THR A 133 -8.40 0.03 15.33
C THR A 133 -9.79 0.09 14.71
N ALA A 134 -10.72 -0.70 15.22
CA ALA A 134 -12.08 -0.72 14.71
C ALA A 134 -12.73 0.67 14.77
N GLN A 135 -13.37 1.04 13.66
CA GLN A 135 -14.23 2.20 13.55
C GLN A 135 -15.56 1.70 12.94
N PRO A 136 -16.52 1.29 13.78
CA PRO A 136 -17.75 0.65 13.30
C PRO A 136 -18.46 1.48 12.25
N GLY A 137 -18.69 0.90 11.07
CA GLY A 137 -19.37 1.58 9.97
C GLY A 137 -18.47 2.42 9.06
N VAL A 138 -17.18 2.58 9.39
CA VAL A 138 -16.28 3.52 8.70
C VAL A 138 -15.27 2.78 7.83
N TRP A 139 -15.13 3.25 6.59
CA TRP A 139 -14.02 2.88 5.71
C TRP A 139 -12.79 3.73 6.05
N GLN A 140 -11.75 3.08 6.55
CA GLN A 140 -10.45 3.68 6.79
C GLN A 140 -9.58 3.53 5.54
N THR A 141 -8.71 4.49 5.25
CA THR A 141 -7.66 4.33 4.24
C THR A 141 -6.32 4.17 4.91
N ILE A 142 -5.66 3.07 4.59
CA ILE A 142 -4.29 2.79 4.97
C ILE A 142 -3.43 2.98 3.72
N THR A 143 -2.43 3.85 3.82
CA THR A 143 -1.49 4.13 2.73
C THR A 143 -0.16 3.46 3.04
N PHE A 144 0.37 2.74 2.06
CA PHE A 144 1.70 2.14 2.09
C PHE A 144 2.56 2.83 1.06
N ALA A 145 3.74 3.24 1.47
CA ALA A 145 4.70 3.92 0.63
C ALA A 145 6.06 3.26 0.79
N ALA A 146 6.79 3.16 -0.31
CA ALA A 146 7.99 2.34 -0.40
C ALA A 146 9.24 3.15 -0.02
N HIS A 147 9.43 3.39 1.28
CA HIS A 147 10.65 4.07 1.77
C HIS A 147 11.48 3.15 2.66
N ALA A 148 12.81 3.29 2.58
CA ALA A 148 13.79 2.40 3.20
C ALA A 148 13.60 2.20 4.73
N GLY A 149 12.98 3.16 5.43
CA GLY A 149 12.74 3.09 6.87
C GLY A 149 11.57 2.20 7.32
N GLN A 150 10.77 1.67 6.40
CA GLN A 150 9.56 0.88 6.71
C GLN A 150 9.48 -0.44 5.93
N VAL A 151 10.63 -0.95 5.49
CA VAL A 151 10.75 -2.24 4.80
C VAL A 151 11.37 -3.26 5.76
N VAL A 152 10.70 -4.40 5.92
CA VAL A 152 11.16 -5.50 6.77
C VAL A 152 11.17 -6.81 5.98
N PRO A 153 12.27 -7.60 6.04
CA PRO A 153 12.34 -8.86 5.32
C PRO A 153 11.31 -9.86 5.79
N PHE A 154 10.68 -10.56 4.85
CA PHE A 154 10.07 -11.85 5.10
C PHE A 154 10.98 -12.98 4.62
N THR A 155 11.13 -13.12 3.30
CA THR A 155 12.05 -14.09 2.69
C THR A 155 13.19 -13.42 1.89
N GLY A 156 13.17 -12.11 1.72
CA GLY A 156 14.30 -11.35 1.17
C GLY A 156 15.19 -10.76 2.28
N ASP A 157 15.69 -9.56 2.07
CA ASP A 157 16.78 -8.94 2.82
C ASP A 157 16.45 -7.57 3.45
N GLY A 158 15.23 -7.05 3.29
CA GLY A 158 14.85 -5.72 3.79
C GLY A 158 15.13 -4.59 2.82
N VAL A 159 15.60 -4.89 1.62
CA VAL A 159 15.83 -3.93 0.53
C VAL A 159 14.86 -4.24 -0.59
N LEU A 160 14.31 -3.20 -1.22
CA LEU A 160 13.44 -3.35 -2.39
C LEU A 160 14.29 -3.26 -3.66
N ASP A 161 14.56 -4.40 -4.30
CA ASP A 161 15.14 -4.51 -5.63
C ASP A 161 14.06 -4.24 -6.69
N THR A 162 13.88 -2.95 -6.98
CA THR A 162 12.88 -2.47 -7.94
C THR A 162 13.55 -1.98 -9.21
N ALA A 163 14.30 -2.84 -9.92
CA ALA A 163 14.97 -2.48 -11.17
C ALA A 163 14.07 -1.71 -12.17
N ASN A 164 12.74 -1.92 -12.13
CA ASN A 164 11.74 -1.21 -12.94
C ASN A 164 10.71 -0.41 -12.11
N GLY A 165 10.93 -0.19 -10.82
CA GLY A 165 9.93 0.34 -9.88
C GLY A 165 8.81 -0.65 -9.53
N LYS A 166 8.67 -1.75 -10.27
CA LYS A 166 7.51 -2.66 -10.18
C LYS A 166 7.80 -3.93 -9.41
N VAL A 167 6.79 -4.38 -8.67
CA VAL A 167 6.77 -5.63 -7.90
C VAL A 167 5.39 -6.28 -7.99
N VAL A 168 5.21 -7.44 -7.37
CA VAL A 168 3.91 -8.08 -7.21
C VAL A 168 3.31 -7.77 -5.83
N LEU A 169 2.05 -7.34 -5.78
CA LEU A 169 1.24 -7.34 -4.56
C LEU A 169 1.04 -8.79 -4.11
N GLU A 170 1.81 -9.24 -3.13
CA GLU A 170 1.84 -10.66 -2.74
C GLU A 170 0.80 -10.97 -1.67
N HIS A 171 0.66 -10.13 -0.65
CA HIS A 171 -0.34 -10.33 0.40
C HIS A 171 -0.63 -9.07 1.19
N LEU A 172 -1.72 -9.11 1.96
CA LEU A 172 -1.88 -8.27 3.15
C LEU A 172 -1.52 -9.08 4.39
N ALA A 173 -0.65 -8.54 5.23
CA ALA A 173 -0.21 -9.18 6.47
C ALA A 173 -1.02 -8.62 7.64
N PHE A 174 -1.85 -9.45 8.25
CA PHE A 174 -2.59 -9.09 9.46
C PHE A 174 -1.92 -9.72 10.68
N THR A 175 -1.41 -8.92 11.61
CA THR A 175 -0.76 -9.41 12.84
C THR A 175 -1.64 -9.12 14.04
N VAL A 176 -1.67 -10.06 14.99
CA VAL A 176 -2.43 -9.92 16.23
C VAL A 176 -1.93 -8.75 17.07
N THR A 177 -2.83 -8.16 17.84
CA THR A 177 -2.54 -7.14 18.84
C THR A 177 -2.84 -7.68 20.24
N ASP A 178 -4.11 -7.97 20.53
CA ASP A 178 -4.59 -8.34 21.86
C ASP A 178 -5.74 -9.36 21.87
N SER A 179 -6.29 -9.73 20.72
CA SER A 179 -7.44 -10.63 20.61
C SER A 179 -7.27 -11.67 19.51
N ALA A 180 -7.69 -12.91 19.79
CA ALA A 180 -7.67 -14.00 18.83
C ALA A 180 -8.81 -13.92 17.77
N GLY A 181 -9.78 -13.02 17.96
CA GLY A 181 -10.94 -12.87 17.06
C GLY A 181 -12.16 -13.69 17.50
N PRO A 182 -13.06 -14.05 16.56
CA PRO A 182 -12.91 -13.95 15.11
C PRO A 182 -12.90 -12.50 14.60
N PHE A 183 -12.21 -12.28 13.49
CA PHE A 183 -12.18 -11.02 12.76
C PHE A 183 -13.02 -11.11 11.50
N THR A 184 -13.66 -9.99 11.18
CA THR A 184 -14.26 -9.75 9.87
C THR A 184 -13.72 -8.42 9.37
N VAL A 185 -13.02 -8.46 8.25
CA VAL A 185 -12.52 -7.28 7.56
C VAL A 185 -13.18 -7.18 6.20
N TYR A 186 -13.58 -5.97 5.83
CA TYR A 186 -13.98 -5.65 4.47
C TYR A 186 -12.84 -4.88 3.81
N LEU A 187 -12.45 -5.32 2.62
CA LEU A 187 -11.42 -4.72 1.78
C LEU A 187 -12.06 -4.22 0.50
N ASP A 188 -11.67 -3.03 0.08
CA ASP A 188 -12.11 -2.42 -1.16
C ASP A 188 -11.01 -1.47 -1.68
N ALA A 189 -11.15 -1.04 -2.94
CA ALA A 189 -10.29 -0.04 -3.61
C ALA A 189 -8.80 -0.14 -3.19
N ILE A 190 -8.18 -1.27 -3.51
CA ILE A 190 -6.72 -1.38 -3.46
C ILE A 190 -6.20 -0.70 -4.71
N GLU A 191 -5.65 0.49 -4.53
CA GLU A 191 -5.41 1.44 -5.62
C GLU A 191 -4.04 2.09 -5.51
N GLN A 192 -3.53 2.52 -6.67
CA GLN A 192 -2.36 3.39 -6.77
C GLN A 192 -2.86 4.69 -7.39
N PRO A 193 -3.15 5.71 -6.56
CA PRO A 193 -3.58 7.00 -7.09
C PRO A 193 -2.43 7.61 -7.88
N CYS A 194 -2.75 8.45 -8.88
CA CYS A 194 -1.74 9.31 -9.46
C CYS A 194 -1.06 10.12 -8.34
N PRO A 195 0.28 10.15 -8.29
CA PRO A 195 0.99 11.05 -7.40
C PRO A 195 0.49 12.48 -7.58
N PRO A 196 0.37 13.28 -6.52
CA PRO A 196 0.17 14.71 -6.65
C PRO A 196 1.27 15.30 -7.53
N ALA A 197 0.94 16.34 -8.31
CA ALA A 197 1.89 16.88 -9.29
C ALA A 197 3.22 17.37 -8.68
N MET A 198 3.24 17.61 -7.36
CA MET A 198 4.40 18.10 -6.59
C MET A 198 5.19 16.99 -5.90
N ASP A 199 4.72 15.73 -5.95
CA ASP A 199 5.40 14.54 -5.43
C ASP A 199 6.29 14.00 -6.57
N PHE A 200 7.47 14.61 -6.70
CA PHE A 200 8.38 14.42 -7.82
C PHE A 200 9.19 13.13 -7.71
N ASP A 201 9.44 12.65 -6.49
CA ASP A 201 10.11 11.35 -6.28
C ASP A 201 9.14 10.15 -6.17
N GLY A 202 7.82 10.43 -6.12
CA GLY A 202 6.74 9.45 -6.20
C GLY A 202 6.53 8.68 -4.90
N ASP A 203 7.08 9.16 -3.80
CA ASP A 203 7.07 8.46 -2.54
C ASP A 203 5.77 8.68 -1.74
N GLY A 204 4.89 9.57 -2.22
CA GLY A 204 3.55 9.74 -1.71
C GLY A 204 3.37 10.89 -0.74
N ASP A 205 4.42 11.66 -0.50
CA ASP A 205 4.35 12.93 0.20
C ASP A 205 4.93 14.07 -0.65
N VAL A 206 4.92 15.27 -0.08
CA VAL A 206 5.51 16.45 -0.71
C VAL A 206 6.40 17.07 0.36
N ASP A 207 7.71 16.90 0.22
CA ASP A 207 8.66 17.25 1.26
C ASP A 207 9.90 18.01 0.75
N GLN A 208 11.00 18.00 1.51
CA GLN A 208 12.22 18.70 1.11
C GLN A 208 12.96 18.04 -0.05
N SER A 209 12.74 16.75 -0.31
CA SER A 209 13.27 16.02 -1.46
C SER A 209 12.64 16.54 -2.74
N ASP A 210 11.32 16.70 -2.75
CA ASP A 210 10.58 17.31 -3.87
C ASP A 210 10.93 18.78 -4.05
N TYR A 211 11.11 19.53 -2.96
CA TYR A 211 11.57 20.91 -3.05
C TYR A 211 12.94 21.01 -3.71
N GLY A 212 13.81 20.02 -3.48
CA GLY A 212 15.11 19.93 -4.16
C GLY A 212 14.95 19.81 -5.68
N HIS A 213 14.01 18.99 -6.14
CA HIS A 213 13.68 18.88 -7.58
C HIS A 213 13.13 20.20 -8.13
N LEU A 214 12.12 20.78 -7.47
CA LEU A 214 11.54 22.07 -7.87
C LEU A 214 12.62 23.15 -7.99
N GLN A 215 13.50 23.26 -7.00
CA GLN A 215 14.57 24.25 -6.97
C GLN A 215 15.57 24.07 -8.13
N MET A 216 15.91 22.83 -8.48
CA MET A 216 16.81 22.55 -9.61
C MET A 216 16.18 22.95 -10.96
N CYS A 217 14.86 22.96 -11.03
CA CYS A 217 14.10 23.23 -12.23
C CYS A 217 13.70 24.70 -12.40
N MET A 218 13.88 25.53 -11.37
CA MET A 218 13.55 26.97 -11.43
C MET A 218 14.27 27.70 -12.56
N THR A 219 13.51 28.45 -13.33
CA THR A 219 13.96 29.32 -14.41
C THR A 219 13.58 30.78 -14.14
N ALA A 220 13.84 31.67 -15.09
CA ALA A 220 13.36 33.05 -15.02
C ALA A 220 11.97 33.13 -15.66
N VAL A 221 11.16 34.10 -15.23
CA VAL A 221 9.79 34.31 -15.74
C VAL A 221 9.73 34.28 -17.27
N GLY A 222 8.88 33.42 -17.83
CA GLY A 222 8.69 33.18 -19.27
C GLY A 222 9.79 32.38 -19.96
N VAL A 223 10.73 31.78 -19.22
CA VAL A 223 11.82 30.95 -19.76
C VAL A 223 11.53 29.49 -19.49
N ALA A 224 11.13 28.77 -20.53
CA ALA A 224 10.89 27.34 -20.43
C ALA A 224 12.14 26.56 -19.98
N PRO A 225 12.00 25.59 -19.05
CA PRO A 225 13.04 24.61 -18.81
C PRO A 225 13.40 23.91 -20.12
N THR A 226 14.69 23.66 -20.34
CA THR A 226 15.16 22.90 -21.51
C THR A 226 15.48 21.45 -21.16
N ASP A 227 15.64 21.15 -19.88
CA ASP A 227 15.84 19.80 -19.38
C ASP A 227 14.48 19.09 -19.30
N PRO A 228 14.28 17.97 -20.01
CA PRO A 228 13.04 17.19 -19.90
C PRO A 228 12.72 16.71 -18.49
N ALA A 229 13.73 16.58 -17.61
CA ALA A 229 13.52 16.24 -16.21
C ALA A 229 12.78 17.35 -15.43
N CYS A 230 12.63 18.55 -15.99
CA CYS A 230 11.97 19.69 -15.35
C CYS A 230 10.59 20.02 -15.92
N PHE A 231 10.09 19.22 -16.86
CA PHE A 231 8.78 19.46 -17.48
C PHE A 231 7.62 19.13 -16.54
N ASP A 232 7.87 18.37 -15.48
CA ASP A 232 6.92 18.06 -14.41
C ASP A 232 6.83 19.17 -13.35
N ALA A 233 7.82 20.04 -13.26
CA ALA A 233 7.94 21.05 -12.21
C ALA A 233 7.14 22.34 -12.46
N SER A 234 6.52 22.50 -13.64
CA SER A 234 5.53 23.56 -13.91
C SER A 234 4.16 23.07 -13.44
N LEU A 235 3.72 23.62 -12.32
CA LEU A 235 2.55 23.22 -11.54
C LEU A 235 1.35 24.13 -11.82
N ASP A 236 1.56 25.38 -12.20
CA ASP A 236 0.50 26.34 -12.50
C ASP A 236 -0.04 26.23 -13.95
N GLY A 237 0.65 25.44 -14.78
CA GLY A 237 0.29 25.13 -16.16
C GLY A 237 0.76 26.17 -17.18
N ASP A 238 1.69 27.05 -16.81
CA ASP A 238 2.33 27.97 -17.73
C ASP A 238 3.55 27.36 -18.46
N VAL A 239 4.51 28.18 -18.89
CA VAL A 239 5.64 27.72 -19.72
C VAL A 239 6.93 27.54 -18.92
N ASP A 240 6.99 28.04 -17.68
CA ASP A 240 8.21 28.12 -16.88
C ASP A 240 8.05 27.49 -15.50
N VAL A 241 9.11 27.56 -14.69
CA VAL A 241 9.13 27.06 -13.33
C VAL A 241 9.62 28.19 -12.45
N ASP A 242 8.73 28.86 -11.73
CA ASP A 242 9.05 30.10 -11.03
C ASP A 242 8.42 30.21 -9.63
N GLY A 243 8.14 31.45 -9.20
CA GLY A 243 7.54 31.73 -7.89
C GLY A 243 6.08 31.28 -7.77
N ASP A 244 5.34 31.21 -8.87
CA ASP A 244 3.94 30.79 -8.88
C ASP A 244 3.82 29.27 -8.67
N ASP A 245 4.73 28.47 -9.26
CA ASP A 245 4.83 27.04 -8.96
C ASP A 245 5.24 26.77 -7.51
N LEU A 246 6.20 27.55 -7.00
CA LEU A 246 6.59 27.47 -5.60
C LEU A 246 5.41 27.75 -4.65
N ALA A 247 4.52 28.68 -5.01
CA ALA A 247 3.35 28.98 -4.20
C ALA A 247 2.39 27.78 -4.14
N ILE A 248 2.19 27.06 -5.25
CA ILE A 248 1.41 25.81 -5.30
C ILE A 248 2.09 24.73 -4.46
N PHE A 249 3.38 24.52 -4.66
CA PHE A 249 4.17 23.54 -3.92
C PHE A 249 4.07 23.73 -2.40
N VAL A 250 4.25 24.96 -1.92
CA VAL A 250 4.17 25.30 -0.49
C VAL A 250 2.77 25.05 0.08
N GLY A 251 1.72 25.09 -0.74
CA GLY A 251 0.36 24.72 -0.34
C GLY A 251 0.23 23.25 0.09
N CYS A 252 1.15 22.40 -0.38
CA CYS A 252 1.15 20.95 -0.16
C CYS A 252 2.30 20.44 0.69
N LEU A 253 3.30 21.28 0.97
CA LEU A 253 4.49 20.90 1.71
C LEU A 253 4.17 20.34 3.10
N GLY A 254 4.55 19.07 3.29
CA GLY A 254 4.44 18.31 4.53
C GLY A 254 5.81 17.97 5.12
N ALA A 255 5.85 16.86 5.86
CA ALA A 255 7.09 16.29 6.38
C ALA A 255 7.31 14.91 5.74
N ALA A 256 8.57 14.50 5.63
CA ALA A 256 8.94 13.17 5.17
C ALA A 256 8.12 12.06 5.86
N GLY A 257 7.56 11.15 5.07
CA GLY A 257 6.68 10.06 5.46
C GLY A 257 5.24 10.48 5.79
N VAL A 258 4.83 11.73 5.55
CA VAL A 258 3.47 12.23 5.82
C VAL A 258 2.73 12.38 4.50
N THR A 259 1.89 11.39 4.18
CA THR A 259 1.11 11.37 2.94
C THR A 259 0.42 12.71 2.71
N VAL A 260 0.70 13.32 1.57
CA VAL A 260 0.14 14.61 1.21
C VAL A 260 -1.38 14.51 1.01
N ASP A 261 -2.12 15.54 1.40
CA ASP A 261 -3.56 15.62 1.14
C ASP A 261 -3.76 15.85 -0.37
N PRO A 262 -4.41 14.95 -1.13
CA PRO A 262 -4.66 15.17 -2.55
C PRO A 262 -5.44 16.47 -2.86
N ALA A 263 -6.11 17.06 -1.87
CA ALA A 263 -6.83 18.31 -2.01
C ALA A 263 -5.94 19.58 -1.89
N CYS A 264 -4.68 19.46 -1.48
CA CYS A 264 -3.81 20.62 -1.19
C CYS A 264 -3.44 21.45 -2.43
N ALA A 265 -3.59 20.91 -3.63
CA ALA A 265 -3.30 21.58 -4.90
C ALA A 265 -4.47 22.43 -5.45
N ASN A 266 -5.50 22.74 -4.64
CA ASN A 266 -6.69 23.50 -5.06
C ASN A 266 -6.80 24.88 -4.41
#